data_AF-A0A812SS74-F1
#
_entry.id   AF-A0A812SS74-F1
#
_cell.length_a   1.000
_cell.length_b   1.000
_cell.length_c   1.000
_cell.angle_alpha   90.00
_cell.angle_beta   90.00
_cell.angle_gamma   90.00
#
_symmetry.space_group_name_H-M   'P 1'
#
loop_
_entity.id
_entity.type
_entity.pdbx_description
1 polymer ?
#
loop_
_entity_poly.entity_id
_entity_poly.type
_entity_poly.pdbx_seq_one_letter_code
_entity_poly.pdbx_strand_id
1 'polypeptide(L)'
;ACVAVCKPGWSPNIKKLDCYAEKLTPSTFACEPDPCPIPFAKNQEGSGCLGVPGRVDGTVIESGETCRTECKEGYHASVERMSCMTGSLTPPSWSCIEDRCPAEGGVANAGARICEEGNSIESGKLCTTK
;
A
#
# COMPACT_ATOMS: atom_id res chain seq x y z
N ALA A 1 17.25 32.86 -14.60
CA ALA A 1 16.73 31.47 -14.57
C ALA A 1 15.26 31.51 -14.19
N CYS A 2 14.45 30.60 -14.71
CA CYS A 2 13.06 30.41 -14.27
C CYS A 2 12.86 28.98 -13.76
N VAL A 3 11.81 28.79 -12.97
CA VAL A 3 11.42 27.50 -12.39
C VAL A 3 10.18 27.01 -13.09
N ALA A 4 10.16 25.74 -13.50
CA ALA A 4 8.98 25.12 -14.08
C ALA A 4 7.90 24.91 -13.01
N VAL A 5 6.65 25.24 -13.34
CA VAL A 5 5.50 25.07 -12.45
C VAL A 5 4.45 24.23 -13.18
N CYS A 6 3.94 23.21 -12.50
CA CYS A 6 2.90 22.32 -13.01
C CYS A 6 1.64 22.42 -12.13
N LYS A 7 0.54 21.82 -12.60
CA LYS A 7 -0.70 21.70 -11.80
C LYS A 7 -0.47 20.77 -10.61
N PRO A 8 -1.29 20.86 -9.54
CA PRO A 8 -1.22 19.90 -8.43
C PRO A 8 -1.32 18.44 -8.92
N GLY A 9 -0.50 17.55 -8.37
CA GLY A 9 -0.42 16.15 -8.78
C GLY A 9 0.44 15.90 -10.03
N TRP A 10 1.20 16.89 -10.48
CA TRP A 10 2.13 16.81 -11.59
C TRP A 10 3.46 17.50 -11.27
N SER A 11 4.57 16.88 -11.65
CA SER A 11 5.92 17.40 -11.47
C SER A 11 6.62 17.65 -12.80
N PRO A 12 7.39 18.74 -12.93
CA PRO A 12 8.15 18.97 -14.15
C PRO A 12 9.33 18.02 -14.23
N ASN A 13 9.53 17.40 -15.40
CA ASN A 13 10.72 16.58 -15.66
C ASN A 13 12.02 17.42 -15.61
N ILE A 14 11.92 18.73 -15.84
CA ILE A 14 13.00 19.70 -15.75
C ILE A 14 12.59 20.85 -14.84
N LYS A 15 13.25 20.99 -13.68
CA LYS A 15 12.86 21.96 -12.64
C LYS A 15 13.30 23.39 -12.91
N LYS A 16 14.38 23.58 -13.67
CA LYS A 16 15.02 24.89 -13.88
C LYS A 16 15.43 25.06 -15.33
N LEU A 17 15.17 26.24 -15.88
CA LEU A 17 15.64 26.65 -17.19
C LEU A 17 16.59 27.83 -17.01
N ASP A 18 17.76 27.74 -17.63
CA ASP A 18 18.74 28.83 -17.63
C ASP A 18 18.46 29.76 -18.81
N CYS A 19 18.50 31.07 -18.55
CA CYS A 19 18.32 32.10 -19.58
C CYS A 19 19.68 32.67 -19.91
N TYR A 20 20.11 32.53 -21.16
CA TYR A 20 21.35 33.10 -21.68
C TYR A 20 21.12 33.59 -23.11
N ALA A 21 21.52 34.83 -23.40
CA ALA A 21 21.37 35.45 -24.72
C ALA A 21 19.96 35.26 -25.32
N GLU A 22 18.92 35.65 -24.55
CA GLU A 22 17.50 35.55 -24.93
C GLU A 22 16.98 34.12 -25.16
N LYS A 23 17.77 33.09 -24.89
CA LYS A 23 17.41 31.69 -25.05
C LYS A 23 17.27 31.00 -23.70
N LEU A 24 16.13 30.34 -23.50
CA LEU A 24 15.94 29.40 -22.41
C LEU A 24 16.53 28.03 -22.80
N THR A 25 17.38 27.49 -21.94
CA THR A 25 17.94 26.15 -22.08
C THR A 25 17.63 25.32 -20.84
N PRO A 26 16.93 24.19 -20.98
CA PRO A 26 16.25 23.71 -22.20
C PRO A 26 15.08 24.61 -22.61
N SER A 27 14.65 24.52 -23.88
CA SER A 27 13.57 25.37 -24.41
C SER A 27 12.16 24.90 -24.03
N THR A 28 12.02 23.65 -23.59
CA THR A 28 10.75 23.02 -23.21
C THR A 28 10.93 22.09 -22.02
N PHE A 29 9.82 21.78 -21.35
CA PHE A 29 9.72 20.78 -20.29
C PHE A 29 8.35 20.10 -20.39
N ALA A 30 8.22 18.92 -19.77
CA ALA A 30 6.95 18.21 -19.63
C ALA A 30 6.55 18.17 -18.16
N CYS A 31 5.24 18.21 -17.90
CA CYS A 31 4.69 17.87 -16.59
C CYS A 31 4.30 16.40 -16.63
N GLU A 32 4.88 15.60 -15.74
CA GLU A 32 4.61 14.18 -15.57
C GLU A 32 3.72 13.99 -14.33
N PRO A 33 2.78 13.03 -14.35
CA PRO A 33 1.90 12.81 -13.22
C PRO A 33 2.71 12.31 -12.02
N ASP A 34 2.42 12.84 -10.83
CA ASP A 34 3.19 12.50 -9.63
C ASP A 34 3.01 11.03 -9.24
N PRO A 35 4.07 10.34 -8.79
CA PRO A 35 3.96 9.01 -8.23
C PRO A 35 3.26 9.09 -6.86
N CYS A 36 2.61 8.00 -6.44
CA CYS A 36 1.88 7.99 -5.18
C CYS A 36 2.68 7.31 -4.06
N PRO A 37 2.84 7.96 -2.89
CA PRO A 37 3.49 7.35 -1.74
C PRO A 37 2.61 6.26 -1.14
N ILE A 38 3.18 5.08 -0.94
CA ILE A 38 2.49 3.96 -0.29
C ILE A 38 2.40 4.25 1.21
N PRO A 39 1.20 4.35 1.80
CA PRO A 39 1.08 4.62 3.22
C PRO A 39 1.52 3.39 4.02
N PHE A 40 2.23 3.63 5.12
CA PHE A 40 2.67 2.56 6.02
C PHE A 40 1.49 1.90 6.73
N ALA A 41 1.44 0.57 6.68
CA ALA A 41 0.58 -0.24 7.50
C ALA A 41 1.41 -1.07 8.48
N LYS A 42 1.02 -1.08 9.76
CA LYS A 42 1.61 -1.99 10.75
C LYS A 42 1.42 -3.43 10.27
N ASN A 43 2.47 -4.25 10.37
CA ASN A 43 2.49 -5.65 9.91
C ASN A 43 2.40 -5.84 8.38
N GLN A 44 2.67 -4.79 7.60
CA GLN A 44 2.90 -4.94 6.16
C GLN A 44 4.13 -5.82 5.88
N GLU A 45 4.08 -6.55 4.76
CA GLU A 45 5.24 -7.25 4.22
C GLU A 45 6.01 -6.34 3.27
N GLY A 46 7.34 -6.24 3.43
CA GLY A 46 8.17 -5.30 2.67
C GLY A 46 7.63 -3.86 2.66
N SER A 47 7.35 -3.34 1.47
CA SER A 47 6.77 -2.00 1.26
C SER A 47 5.27 -1.93 1.53
N GLY A 48 4.63 -3.08 1.76
CA GLY A 48 3.19 -3.26 1.79
C GLY A 48 2.55 -3.45 0.43
N CYS A 49 3.36 -3.50 -0.63
CA CYS A 49 2.90 -3.69 -1.99
C CYS A 49 3.68 -4.78 -2.72
N LEU A 50 2.97 -5.77 -3.25
CA LEU A 50 3.58 -6.90 -3.92
C LEU A 50 4.47 -6.45 -5.07
N GLY A 51 5.74 -6.87 -5.04
CA GLY A 51 6.71 -6.59 -6.11
C GLY A 51 7.30 -5.19 -6.09
N VAL A 52 6.92 -4.33 -5.13
CA VAL A 52 7.51 -3.00 -4.99
C VAL A 52 8.64 -3.03 -3.95
N PRO A 53 9.90 -2.80 -4.34
CA PRO A 53 11.02 -2.79 -3.42
C PRO A 53 10.97 -1.55 -2.51
N GLY A 54 11.17 -1.75 -1.21
CA GLY A 54 11.15 -0.67 -0.21
C GLY A 54 10.80 -1.25 1.15
N ARG A 55 11.29 -0.65 2.25
CA ARG A 55 11.09 -1.23 3.59
C ARG A 55 10.11 -0.48 4.46
N VAL A 56 10.02 0.86 4.39
CA VAL A 56 9.07 1.57 5.27
C VAL A 56 8.78 3.02 4.87
N ASP A 57 9.74 3.73 4.27
CA ASP A 57 9.61 5.18 4.03
C ASP A 57 10.04 5.58 2.61
N GLY A 58 9.23 6.42 1.96
CA GLY A 58 9.54 6.97 0.63
C GLY A 58 9.30 6.03 -0.54
N THR A 59 8.72 4.84 -0.30
CA THR A 59 8.29 3.95 -1.38
C THR A 59 7.10 4.55 -2.11
N VAL A 60 7.18 4.61 -3.43
CA VAL A 60 6.13 5.12 -4.30
C VAL A 60 5.79 4.09 -5.36
N ILE A 61 4.57 4.17 -5.91
CA ILE A 61 4.21 3.54 -7.18
C ILE A 61 3.92 4.62 -8.21
N GLU A 62 4.19 4.35 -9.48
CA GLU A 62 4.00 5.35 -10.53
C GLU A 62 2.50 5.63 -10.78
N SER A 63 2.19 6.84 -11.26
CA SER A 63 0.81 7.16 -11.63
C SER A 63 0.29 6.23 -12.73
N GLY A 64 -0.88 5.66 -12.53
CA GLY A 64 -1.48 4.65 -13.40
C GLY A 64 -1.22 3.21 -12.93
N GLU A 65 -0.32 3.00 -11.97
CA GLU A 65 -0.08 1.68 -11.41
C GLU A 65 -1.10 1.29 -10.33
N THR A 66 -1.20 -0.02 -10.10
CA THR A 66 -2.02 -0.58 -9.03
C THR A 66 -1.14 -1.37 -8.08
N CYS A 67 -1.28 -1.06 -6.80
CA CYS A 67 -0.65 -1.77 -5.73
C CYS A 67 -1.54 -2.91 -5.24
N ARG A 68 -1.04 -4.15 -5.24
CA ARG A 68 -1.66 -5.25 -4.49
C ARG A 68 -1.05 -5.27 -3.10
N THR A 69 -1.87 -5.08 -2.07
CA THR A 69 -1.40 -4.97 -0.69
C THR A 69 -0.89 -6.31 -0.16
N GLU A 70 0.20 -6.29 0.61
CA GLU A 70 0.72 -7.47 1.28
C GLU A 70 0.97 -7.25 2.77
N CYS A 71 0.56 -8.24 3.54
CA CYS A 71 0.73 -8.31 4.98
C CYS A 71 1.59 -9.52 5.32
N LYS A 72 2.23 -9.45 6.49
CA LYS A 72 2.97 -10.58 7.06
C LYS A 72 2.05 -11.76 7.31
N GLU A 73 2.63 -12.95 7.42
CA GLU A 73 1.91 -14.17 7.80
C GLU A 73 1.10 -13.97 9.09
N GLY A 74 -0.14 -14.47 9.09
CA GLY A 74 -1.11 -14.29 10.18
C GLY A 74 -1.89 -12.97 10.11
N TYR A 75 -1.79 -12.23 9.01
CA TYR A 75 -2.56 -11.02 8.75
C TYR A 75 -3.06 -10.97 7.31
N HIS A 76 -4.22 -10.34 7.10
CA HIS A 76 -4.76 -10.00 5.78
C HIS A 76 -4.98 -8.49 5.64
N ALA A 77 -4.91 -7.99 4.41
CA ALA A 77 -5.11 -6.57 4.14
C ALA A 77 -6.60 -6.19 4.19
N SER A 78 -6.89 -5.01 4.76
CA SER A 78 -8.23 -4.42 4.78
C SER A 78 -8.73 -4.00 3.38
N VAL A 79 -7.79 -3.78 2.46
CA VAL A 79 -8.01 -3.38 1.06
C VAL A 79 -7.05 -4.21 0.23
N GLU A 80 -7.52 -5.01 -0.72
CA GLU A 80 -6.65 -5.88 -1.52
C GLU A 80 -5.81 -5.12 -2.55
N ARG A 81 -6.37 -4.03 -3.12
CA ARG A 81 -5.73 -3.24 -4.17
C ARG A 81 -5.95 -1.74 -3.98
N MET A 82 -4.91 -0.96 -4.26
CA MET A 82 -4.96 0.51 -4.31
C MET A 82 -4.46 0.99 -5.68
N SER A 83 -5.17 1.93 -6.29
CA SER A 83 -4.77 2.51 -7.58
C SER A 83 -4.15 3.89 -7.37
N CYS A 84 -3.02 4.16 -8.04
CA CYS A 84 -2.37 5.47 -8.03
C CYS A 84 -2.81 6.30 -9.22
N MET A 85 -3.23 7.54 -8.98
CA MET A 85 -3.53 8.52 -10.01
C MET A 85 -3.05 9.90 -9.56
N THR A 86 -2.11 10.48 -10.31
CA THR A 86 -1.66 11.88 -10.14
C THR A 86 -1.32 12.21 -8.68
N GLY A 87 -0.44 11.41 -8.07
CA GLY A 87 0.02 11.59 -6.69
C GLY A 87 -0.98 11.16 -5.60
N SER A 88 -2.15 10.64 -5.96
CA SER A 88 -3.17 10.19 -5.00
C SER A 88 -3.48 8.69 -5.12
N LEU A 89 -3.41 7.97 -4.00
CA LEU A 89 -3.87 6.57 -3.91
C LEU A 89 -5.36 6.49 -3.61
N THR A 90 -6.03 5.54 -4.25
CA THR A 90 -7.42 5.17 -3.95
C THR A 90 -7.53 3.66 -3.72
N PRO A 91 -7.95 3.21 -2.53
CA PRO A 91 -8.16 3.98 -1.31
C PRO A 91 -6.89 4.69 -0.80
N PRO A 92 -7.01 5.79 -0.03
CA PRO A 92 -5.85 6.54 0.46
C PRO A 92 -5.16 5.89 1.66
N SER A 93 -5.77 4.87 2.27
CA SER A 93 -5.26 4.17 3.45
C SER A 93 -5.68 2.71 3.46
N TRP A 94 -4.88 1.89 4.11
CA TRP A 94 -5.11 0.46 4.29
C TRP A 94 -4.44 0.00 5.60
N SER A 95 -4.77 -1.20 6.05
CA SER A 95 -4.20 -1.79 7.27
C SER A 95 -4.12 -3.30 7.16
N CYS A 96 -3.18 -3.92 7.87
CA CYS A 96 -3.15 -5.36 8.07
C CYS A 96 -3.97 -5.73 9.32
N ILE A 97 -4.92 -6.64 9.13
CA ILE A 97 -5.84 -7.13 10.14
C ILE A 97 -5.37 -8.53 10.53
N GLU A 98 -5.31 -8.81 11.83
CA GLU A 98 -4.94 -10.14 12.35
C GLU A 98 -5.93 -11.20 11.86
N ASP A 99 -5.40 -12.33 11.40
CA ASP A 99 -6.20 -13.47 10.99
C ASP A 99 -6.86 -14.14 12.19
N ARG A 100 -7.99 -14.79 11.92
CA ARG A 100 -8.71 -15.57 12.93
C ARG A 100 -8.07 -16.95 13.08
N CYS A 101 -8.02 -17.47 14.30
CA CYS A 101 -7.59 -18.82 14.58
C CYS A 101 -8.70 -19.82 14.22
N PRO A 102 -8.50 -20.74 13.27
CA PRO A 102 -9.44 -21.83 13.05
C PRO A 102 -9.39 -22.79 14.23
N ALA A 103 -10.56 -23.14 14.78
CA ALA A 103 -10.66 -24.30 15.65
C ALA A 103 -10.79 -25.53 14.74
N GLU A 104 -9.63 -25.99 14.26
CA GLU A 104 -9.47 -27.11 13.34
C GLU A 104 -10.28 -28.33 13.82
N GLY A 105 -11.30 -28.72 13.06
CA GLY A 105 -12.03 -29.97 13.29
C GLY A 105 -11.19 -31.21 12.91
N GLY A 106 -11.67 -32.40 13.24
CA GLY A 106 -11.03 -33.65 12.79
C GLY A 106 -10.10 -34.33 13.79
N VAL A 107 -10.06 -33.85 15.03
CA VAL A 107 -9.50 -34.63 16.14
C VAL A 107 -10.39 -35.85 16.39
N ALA A 108 -9.81 -37.05 16.38
CA ALA A 108 -10.57 -38.29 16.55
C ALA A 108 -11.35 -38.28 17.87
N ASN A 109 -12.65 -38.59 17.80
CA ASN A 109 -13.62 -38.56 18.90
C ASN A 109 -13.96 -37.16 19.45
N ALA A 110 -13.49 -36.06 18.83
CA ALA A 110 -13.92 -34.72 19.19
C ALA A 110 -15.32 -34.41 18.60
N GLY A 111 -16.06 -33.54 19.30
CA GLY A 111 -17.33 -33.01 18.80
C GLY A 111 -17.16 -32.17 17.54
N ALA A 112 -18.25 -31.97 16.80
CA ALA A 112 -18.26 -31.12 15.60
C ALA A 112 -17.89 -29.64 15.87
N ARG A 113 -17.96 -29.23 17.15
CA ARG A 113 -17.47 -27.96 17.66
C ARG A 113 -16.52 -28.25 18.81
N ILE A 114 -15.30 -27.74 18.72
CA ILE A 114 -14.27 -27.92 19.75
C ILE A 114 -14.33 -26.77 20.77
N CYS A 115 -14.65 -25.55 20.30
CA CYS A 115 -14.80 -24.37 21.15
C CYS A 115 -16.27 -23.93 21.29
N GLU A 116 -16.66 -23.50 22.49
CA GLU A 116 -17.96 -22.89 22.77
C GLU A 116 -18.20 -21.60 21.97
N GLU A 117 -17.13 -20.89 21.61
CA GLU A 117 -17.13 -19.65 20.84
C GLU A 117 -17.32 -19.89 19.33
N GLY A 118 -17.13 -21.13 18.85
CA GLY A 118 -17.31 -21.51 17.45
C GLY A 118 -16.04 -22.05 16.80
N ASN A 119 -16.07 -22.17 15.47
CA ASN A 119 -15.00 -22.82 14.71
C ASN A 119 -13.93 -21.83 14.19
N SER A 120 -14.08 -20.54 14.47
CA SER A 120 -13.11 -19.50 14.11
C SER A 120 -13.14 -18.44 15.19
N ILE A 121 -11.98 -18.18 15.77
CA ILE A 121 -11.81 -17.35 16.96
C ILE A 121 -10.95 -16.15 16.58
N GLU A 122 -11.36 -14.96 17.02
CA GLU A 122 -10.56 -13.75 16.79
C GLU A 122 -9.22 -13.85 17.52
N SER A 123 -8.17 -13.33 16.89
CA SER A 123 -6.85 -13.26 17.52
C SER A 123 -6.92 -12.61 18.90
N GLY A 124 -6.24 -13.21 19.87
CA GLY A 124 -6.24 -12.78 21.26
C GLY A 124 -7.48 -13.16 22.09
N LYS A 125 -8.45 -13.89 21.53
CA LYS A 125 -9.58 -14.46 22.30
C LYS A 125 -9.28 -15.87 22.80
N LEU A 126 -10.05 -16.31 23.79
CA LEU A 126 -9.96 -17.63 24.38
C LEU A 126 -10.93 -18.59 23.69
N CYS A 127 -10.47 -19.82 23.45
CA CYS A 127 -11.30 -20.98 23.14
C CYS A 127 -11.61 -21.73 24.43
N THR A 128 -12.88 -21.89 24.76
CA THR A 128 -13.30 -22.78 25.85
C THR A 128 -13.69 -24.13 25.28
N THR A 129 -12.95 -25.18 25.63
CA THR A 129 -13.19 -26.54 25.11
C THR A 129 -14.51 -27.11 25.60
N LYS A 130 -15.22 -27.82 24.70
CA LYS A 130 -16.49 -28.50 24.98
C LYS A 130 -16.33 -30.01 25.12
#